data_AF-A0A1X7U4I9-F1
#
_entry.id   AF-A0A1X7U4I9-F1
#
_cell.length_a   1.000
_cell.length_b   1.000
_cell.length_c   1.000
_cell.angle_alpha   90.00
_cell.angle_beta   90.00
_cell.angle_gamma   90.00
#
_symmetry.space_group_name_H-M   'P 1'
#
loop_
_entity.id
_entity.type
_entity.pdbx_description
1 polymer ?
#
loop_
_entity_poly.entity_id
_entity_poly.type
_entity_poly.pdbx_seq_one_letter_code
_entity_poly.pdbx_strand_id
1 'polypeptide(L)'
;PCTAGIIPYKLQHRTLGNIILHDFAGHSEYYSSHSAVIENLLQGSGGVFLIVVNILEKQPVKQLHQWLTVVTNEAHKALNQCHVIVIVSHVDEISNPVERRRRKEEIQEIIVRERCDSVFLDCRKLGGSGMDSFFNKLSSACESIRSTSGRNLSLYCHMMYGLLEERKENILTLSDVMSAGKENDDYNLSDKREDVLDVLHSLHSTGLISVLKSEDNKVWVVVNKGILLTEVDGTLFAPETFKEHVDIASNTGIVSVSGLIDSSLNMILTC
;
A
#
# COMPACT_ATOMS: atom_id res chain seq x y z
N PRO A 1 -1.32 2.10 20.58
CA PRO A 1 -0.24 1.83 19.60
C PRO A 1 -0.60 2.50 18.29
N CYS A 2 -0.10 3.72 18.09
CA CYS A 2 -0.48 4.56 16.96
C CYS A 2 0.72 4.72 16.04
N THR A 3 1.23 3.61 15.52
CA THR A 3 2.31 3.68 14.53
C THR A 3 1.82 4.51 13.34
N ALA A 4 2.55 5.58 13.00
CA ALA A 4 2.40 6.26 11.70
C ALA A 4 2.80 5.32 10.54
N GLY A 5 3.37 4.16 10.86
CA GLY A 5 3.71 3.10 9.93
C GLY A 5 2.48 2.37 9.40
N ILE A 6 2.30 2.44 8.09
CA ILE A 6 1.36 1.60 7.34
C ILE A 6 1.85 0.15 7.47
N ILE A 7 1.10 -0.70 8.16
CA ILE A 7 1.47 -2.11 8.34
C ILE A 7 0.83 -2.91 7.19
N PRO A 8 1.62 -3.49 6.27
CA PRO A 8 1.09 -4.35 5.24
C PRO A 8 0.72 -5.72 5.82
N TYR A 9 -0.49 -6.20 5.50
CA TYR A 9 -0.96 -7.54 5.85
C TYR A 9 -1.07 -8.41 4.59
N LYS A 10 -0.30 -9.51 4.54
CA LYS A 10 -0.45 -10.53 3.49
C LYS A 10 -1.68 -11.39 3.80
N LEU A 11 -2.66 -11.40 2.89
CA LEU A 11 -3.89 -12.17 2.97
C LEU A 11 -3.94 -13.17 1.81
N GLN A 12 -4.08 -14.46 2.12
CA GLN A 12 -4.34 -15.48 1.11
C GLN A 12 -5.82 -15.84 1.13
N HIS A 13 -6.52 -15.60 0.02
CA HIS A 13 -7.94 -15.88 -0.08
C HIS A 13 -8.25 -16.68 -1.34
N ARG A 14 -9.09 -17.73 -1.20
CA ARG A 14 -9.39 -18.66 -2.31
C ARG A 14 -9.94 -17.96 -3.55
N THR A 15 -10.79 -16.94 -3.37
CA THR A 15 -11.43 -16.21 -4.48
C THR A 15 -10.68 -14.95 -4.86
N LEU A 16 -10.07 -14.26 -3.89
CA LEU A 16 -9.43 -12.96 -4.16
C LEU A 16 -7.96 -13.11 -4.54
N GLY A 17 -7.38 -14.29 -4.34
CA GLY A 17 -5.96 -14.56 -4.51
C GLY A 17 -5.13 -14.04 -3.34
N ASN A 18 -3.86 -13.77 -3.61
CA ASN A 18 -2.95 -13.14 -2.67
C ASN A 18 -3.16 -11.61 -2.71
N ILE A 19 -3.51 -11.04 -1.57
CA ILE A 19 -3.69 -9.59 -1.38
C ILE A 19 -2.67 -9.10 -0.36
N ILE A 20 -2.14 -7.90 -0.59
CA ILE A 20 -1.41 -7.14 0.42
C ILE A 20 -2.28 -5.95 0.82
N LEU A 21 -2.84 -6.00 2.03
CA LEU A 21 -3.67 -4.94 2.59
C LEU A 21 -2.78 -3.92 3.29
N HIS A 22 -2.85 -2.66 2.87
CA HIS A 22 -2.15 -1.55 3.50
C HIS A 22 -3.17 -0.75 4.30
N ASP A 23 -3.01 -0.71 5.62
CA ASP A 23 -3.91 0.05 6.50
C ASP A 23 -3.34 1.44 6.76
N PHE A 24 -4.10 2.47 6.36
CA PHE A 24 -3.72 3.87 6.44
C PHE A 24 -4.49 4.54 7.58
N ALA A 25 -3.79 5.29 8.43
CA ALA A 25 -4.44 5.97 9.55
C ALA A 25 -5.47 7.01 9.08
N GLY A 26 -6.63 7.09 9.73
CA GLY A 26 -7.70 8.01 9.37
C GLY A 26 -7.44 9.50 9.65
N HIS A 27 -6.28 9.86 10.22
CA HIS A 27 -6.04 11.22 10.73
C HIS A 27 -5.52 12.15 9.64
N SER A 28 -6.06 13.37 9.57
CA SER A 28 -5.75 14.33 8.50
C SER A 28 -4.30 14.80 8.46
N GLU A 29 -3.59 14.70 9.58
CA GLU A 29 -2.16 15.03 9.67
C GLU A 29 -1.28 14.11 8.82
N TYR A 30 -1.78 12.91 8.48
CA TYR A 30 -1.05 11.94 7.66
C TYR A 30 -1.38 12.02 6.16
N TYR A 31 -2.22 12.96 5.71
CA TYR A 31 -2.62 12.97 4.29
C TYR A 31 -1.45 13.25 3.34
N SER A 32 -0.53 14.14 3.72
CA SER A 32 0.65 14.42 2.91
C SER A 32 1.59 13.21 2.83
N SER A 33 1.80 12.54 3.95
CA SER A 33 2.65 11.35 4.01
C SER A 33 2.03 10.16 3.28
N HIS A 34 0.72 9.97 3.41
CA HIS A 34 -0.01 8.96 2.66
C HIS A 34 0.06 9.17 1.16
N SER A 35 0.06 10.41 0.66
CA SER A 35 0.26 10.70 -0.77
C SER A 35 1.58 10.10 -1.27
N ALA A 36 2.69 10.39 -0.56
CA ALA A 36 4.02 9.91 -0.94
C ALA A 36 4.12 8.37 -0.89
N VAL A 37 3.53 7.76 0.15
CA VAL A 37 3.52 6.30 0.28
C VAL A 37 2.66 5.64 -0.79
N ILE A 38 1.46 6.15 -1.04
CA ILE A 38 0.57 5.63 -2.08
C ILE A 38 1.24 5.74 -3.45
N GLU A 39 1.89 6.87 -3.76
CA GLU A 39 2.66 7.03 -4.99
C GLU A 39 3.70 5.91 -5.14
N ASN A 40 4.50 5.64 -4.10
CA ASN A 40 5.50 4.57 -4.13
C ASN A 40 4.87 3.18 -4.34
N LEU A 41 3.73 2.90 -3.71
CA LEU A 41 3.00 1.63 -3.86
C LEU A 41 2.44 1.44 -5.28
N LEU A 42 2.06 2.54 -5.95
CA LEU A 42 1.44 2.50 -7.28
C LEU A 42 2.46 2.57 -8.44
N GLN A 43 3.73 2.90 -8.19
CA GLN A 43 4.77 3.03 -9.24
C GLN A 43 4.90 1.79 -10.14
N GLY A 44 4.59 0.61 -9.62
CA GLY A 44 4.66 -0.65 -10.36
C GLY A 44 3.31 -1.26 -10.74
N SER A 45 2.25 -1.01 -9.97
CA SER A 45 1.00 -1.79 -10.03
C SER A 45 -0.23 -0.92 -9.80
N GLY A 46 -1.37 -1.34 -10.34
CA GLY A 46 -2.66 -0.76 -9.97
C GLY A 46 -3.07 -1.21 -8.57
N GLY A 47 -3.97 -0.46 -7.93
CA GLY A 47 -4.47 -0.76 -6.59
C GLY A 47 -5.99 -0.75 -6.51
N VAL A 48 -6.53 -1.46 -5.52
CA VAL A 48 -7.93 -1.28 -5.09
C VAL A 48 -7.93 -0.45 -3.81
N PHE A 49 -8.48 0.75 -3.88
CA PHE A 49 -8.66 1.64 -2.74
C PHE A 49 -10.00 1.38 -2.08
N LEU A 50 -9.96 1.12 -0.77
CA LEU A 50 -11.14 0.95 0.07
C LEU A 50 -11.26 2.15 0.99
N ILE A 51 -12.23 3.03 0.73
CA ILE A 51 -12.50 4.20 1.59
C ILE A 51 -13.65 3.86 2.53
N VAL A 52 -13.34 3.63 3.80
CA VAL A 52 -14.36 3.33 4.81
C VAL A 52 -14.87 4.63 5.43
N VAL A 53 -16.15 4.91 5.21
CA VAL A 53 -16.84 6.08 5.77
C VAL A 53 -17.74 5.62 6.91
N ASN A 54 -17.53 6.16 8.11
CA ASN A 54 -18.49 6.01 9.20
C ASN A 54 -19.61 7.04 9.03
N ILE A 55 -20.81 6.58 8.68
CA ILE A 55 -21.95 7.47 8.44
C ILE A 55 -22.41 8.22 9.69
N LEU A 56 -22.05 7.73 10.89
CA LEU A 56 -22.43 8.32 12.17
C LEU A 56 -21.57 9.52 12.56
N GLU A 57 -20.41 9.70 11.91
CA GLU A 57 -19.52 10.82 12.17
C GLU A 57 -20.20 12.17 11.97
N LYS A 58 -19.61 13.23 12.54
CA LYS A 58 -20.16 14.58 12.44
C LYS A 58 -20.09 15.14 11.02
N GLN A 59 -19.06 14.79 10.26
CA GLN A 59 -18.80 15.32 8.92
C GLN A 59 -18.32 14.22 7.94
N PRO A 60 -19.12 13.16 7.71
CA PRO A 60 -18.71 12.01 6.89
C PRO A 60 -18.45 12.42 5.44
N VAL A 61 -19.25 13.35 4.92
CA VAL A 61 -19.09 13.95 3.58
C VAL A 61 -17.74 14.64 3.43
N LYS A 62 -17.32 15.43 4.44
CA LYS A 62 -16.04 16.14 4.39
C LYS A 62 -14.87 15.16 4.40
N GLN A 63 -14.92 14.14 5.26
CA GLN A 63 -13.89 13.10 5.32
C GLN A 63 -13.80 12.33 4.00
N LEU A 64 -14.95 11.95 3.42
CA LEU A 64 -15.01 11.29 2.12
C LEU A 64 -14.37 12.14 1.03
N HIS A 65 -14.68 13.44 0.98
CA HIS A 65 -14.07 14.36 0.01
C HIS A 65 -12.55 14.46 0.14
N GLN A 66 -12.04 14.52 1.37
CA GLN A 66 -10.61 14.59 1.63
C GLN A 66 -9.90 13.33 1.13
N TRP A 67 -10.42 12.15 1.50
CA TRP A 67 -9.84 10.88 1.06
C TRP A 67 -9.95 10.66 -0.45
N LEU A 68 -11.10 11.00 -1.04
CA LEU A 68 -11.26 10.92 -2.50
C LEU A 68 -10.27 11.83 -3.21
N THR A 69 -10.00 13.04 -2.69
CA THR A 69 -9.00 13.93 -3.28
C THR A 69 -7.61 13.28 -3.29
N VAL A 70 -7.16 12.74 -2.16
CA VAL A 70 -5.85 12.07 -2.06
C VAL A 70 -5.78 10.85 -2.98
N VAL A 71 -6.74 9.93 -2.86
CA VAL A 71 -6.75 8.67 -3.62
C VAL A 71 -6.87 8.93 -5.11
N THR A 72 -7.73 9.88 -5.52
CA THR A 72 -7.93 10.19 -6.93
C THR A 72 -6.68 10.81 -7.52
N ASN A 73 -6.04 11.76 -6.83
CA ASN A 73 -4.80 12.37 -7.31
C ASN A 73 -3.71 11.32 -7.54
N GLU A 74 -3.50 10.40 -6.60
CA GLU A 74 -2.47 9.36 -6.75
C GLU A 74 -2.86 8.28 -7.78
N ALA A 75 -4.12 7.87 -7.82
CA ALA A 75 -4.61 6.93 -8.82
C ALA A 75 -4.46 7.45 -10.26
N HIS A 76 -4.55 8.77 -10.48
CA HIS A 76 -4.33 9.37 -11.80
C HIS A 76 -2.85 9.39 -12.22
N LYS A 77 -1.92 9.40 -11.26
CA LYS A 77 -0.48 9.30 -11.55
C LYS A 77 -0.03 7.85 -11.80
N ALA A 78 -0.81 6.87 -11.32
CA ALA A 78 -0.48 5.47 -11.46
C ALA A 78 -0.45 5.05 -12.94
N LEU A 79 0.56 4.24 -13.31
CA LEU A 79 0.70 3.71 -14.67
C LEU A 79 -0.42 2.71 -15.02
N ASN A 80 -1.04 2.11 -14.02
CA ASN A 80 -2.05 1.07 -14.16
C ASN A 80 -3.39 1.54 -13.59
N GLN A 81 -4.48 0.98 -14.14
CA GLN A 81 -5.82 1.28 -13.65
C GLN A 81 -5.97 0.91 -12.17
N CYS A 82 -6.47 1.87 -11.39
CA CYS A 82 -6.88 1.67 -10.00
C CYS A 82 -8.40 1.67 -9.89
N HIS A 83 -8.91 1.02 -8.85
CA HIS A 83 -10.34 0.98 -8.54
C HIS A 83 -10.58 1.61 -7.17
N VAL A 84 -11.66 2.38 -7.03
CA VAL A 84 -12.04 3.00 -5.75
C VAL A 84 -13.41 2.49 -5.33
N ILE A 85 -13.49 1.88 -4.15
CA ILE A 85 -14.71 1.37 -3.55
C ILE A 85 -14.96 2.11 -2.24
N VAL A 86 -16.06 2.85 -2.18
CA VAL A 86 -16.50 3.57 -0.98
C VAL A 86 -17.40 2.66 -0.14
N ILE A 87 -16.99 2.38 1.08
CA ILE A 87 -17.71 1.53 2.03
C ILE A 87 -18.36 2.42 3.08
N VAL A 88 -19.68 2.53 3.03
CA VAL A 88 -20.46 3.29 4.01
C VAL A 88 -20.88 2.35 5.14
N SER A 89 -20.22 2.48 6.29
CA SER A 89 -20.42 1.64 7.48
C SER A 89 -21.50 2.19 8.41
N HIS A 90 -22.00 1.35 9.33
CA HIS A 90 -22.94 1.70 10.40
C HIS A 90 -24.28 2.29 9.92
N VAL A 91 -24.70 1.96 8.70
CA VAL A 91 -25.96 2.44 8.11
C VAL A 91 -27.18 1.96 8.90
N ASP A 92 -27.02 0.80 9.50
CA ASP A 92 -27.96 0.07 10.32
C ASP A 92 -28.17 0.67 11.72
N GLU A 93 -27.20 1.43 12.24
CA GLU A 93 -27.27 2.10 13.54
C GLU A 93 -28.13 3.39 13.50
N ILE A 94 -28.41 3.94 12.32
CA ILE A 94 -29.30 5.10 12.19
C ILE A 94 -30.76 4.63 12.32
N SER A 95 -31.29 4.79 13.53
CA SER A 95 -32.66 4.40 13.88
C SER A 95 -33.72 5.22 13.12
N ASN A 96 -33.48 6.52 12.91
CA ASN A 96 -34.41 7.39 12.19
C ASN A 96 -34.36 7.14 10.67
N PRO A 97 -35.43 6.63 10.03
CA PRO A 97 -35.42 6.32 8.60
C PRO A 97 -35.20 7.54 7.69
N VAL A 98 -35.67 8.72 8.10
CA VAL A 98 -35.55 9.96 7.32
C VAL A 98 -34.11 10.45 7.34
N GLU A 99 -33.49 10.50 8.52
CA GLU A 99 -32.08 10.86 8.67
C GLU A 99 -31.18 9.87 7.92
N ARG A 100 -31.45 8.57 8.07
CA ARG A 100 -30.72 7.52 7.37
C ARG A 100 -30.78 7.71 5.86
N ARG A 101 -31.96 8.01 5.31
CA ARG A 101 -32.12 8.27 3.87
C ARG A 101 -31.30 9.50 3.46
N ARG A 102 -31.45 10.62 4.16
CA ARG A 102 -30.73 11.86 3.87
C ARG A 102 -29.21 11.67 3.86
N ARG A 103 -28.63 11.08 4.91
CA ARG A 103 -27.16 10.88 4.98
C ARG A 103 -26.66 9.95 3.87
N LYS A 104 -27.43 8.93 3.50
CA LYS A 104 -27.09 8.04 2.38
C LYS A 104 -27.12 8.78 1.04
N GLU A 105 -28.13 9.63 0.83
CA GLU A 105 -28.24 10.46 -0.39
C GLU A 105 -27.08 11.44 -0.52
N GLU A 106 -26.73 12.16 0.56
CA GLU A 106 -25.59 13.10 0.57
C GLU A 106 -24.26 12.42 0.18
N ILE A 107 -24.01 11.20 0.68
CA ILE A 107 -22.83 10.41 0.32
C ILE A 107 -22.93 9.87 -1.11
N GLN A 108 -24.12 9.40 -1.52
CA GLN A 108 -24.35 8.86 -2.86
C GLN A 108 -24.15 9.91 -3.96
N GLU A 109 -24.53 11.17 -3.72
CA GLU A 109 -24.30 12.26 -4.66
C GLU A 109 -22.81 12.44 -4.98
N ILE A 110 -21.94 12.35 -3.96
CA ILE A 110 -20.49 12.43 -4.11
C ILE A 110 -19.99 11.26 -4.93
N ILE A 111 -20.42 10.04 -4.59
CA ILE A 111 -19.99 8.81 -5.25
C ILE A 111 -20.35 8.82 -6.74
N VAL A 112 -21.58 9.25 -7.07
CA VAL A 112 -22.03 9.37 -8.47
C VAL A 112 -21.21 10.41 -9.22
N ARG A 113 -20.94 11.56 -8.59
CA ARG A 113 -20.12 12.63 -9.19
C ARG A 113 -18.69 12.17 -9.46
N GLU A 114 -18.06 11.51 -8.49
CA GLU A 114 -16.68 11.00 -8.60
C GLU A 114 -16.59 9.64 -9.32
N ARG A 115 -17.73 9.08 -9.78
CA ARG A 115 -17.82 7.81 -10.53
C ARG A 115 -17.16 6.62 -9.82
N CYS A 116 -17.24 6.59 -8.49
CA CYS A 116 -16.69 5.49 -7.70
C CYS A 116 -17.72 4.38 -7.49
N ASP A 117 -17.23 3.18 -7.19
CA ASP A 117 -18.08 2.10 -6.68
C ASP A 117 -18.45 2.34 -5.22
N SER A 118 -19.59 1.83 -4.78
CA SER A 118 -19.98 1.93 -3.38
C SER A 118 -20.78 0.76 -2.84
N VAL A 119 -20.68 0.58 -1.53
CA VAL A 119 -21.45 -0.39 -0.76
C VAL A 119 -21.87 0.21 0.57
N PHE A 120 -23.13 -0.03 0.96
CA PHE A 120 -23.65 0.31 2.27
C PHE A 120 -23.72 -0.96 3.11
N LEU A 121 -23.01 -0.98 4.24
CA LEU A 121 -22.89 -2.15 5.09
C LEU A 121 -23.77 -2.06 6.34
N ASP A 122 -24.30 -3.22 6.73
CA ASP A 122 -24.81 -3.49 8.09
C ASP A 122 -23.66 -4.08 8.92
N CYS A 123 -23.25 -3.36 9.95
CA CYS A 123 -22.05 -3.68 10.72
C CYS A 123 -22.35 -4.42 12.03
N ARG A 124 -23.61 -4.60 12.44
CA ARG A 124 -23.98 -5.29 13.69
C ARG A 124 -23.61 -6.77 13.75
N LYS A 125 -23.40 -7.41 12.60
CA LYS A 125 -23.02 -8.83 12.52
C LYS A 125 -22.02 -9.10 11.41
N LEU A 126 -21.17 -10.09 11.62
CA LEU A 126 -20.33 -10.65 10.57
C LEU A 126 -21.23 -11.19 9.45
N GLY A 127 -20.92 -10.83 8.20
CA GLY A 127 -21.77 -11.16 7.05
C GLY A 127 -23.11 -10.40 7.03
N GLY A 128 -23.13 -9.18 7.58
CA GLY A 128 -24.28 -8.28 7.47
C GLY A 128 -24.64 -7.94 6.02
N SER A 129 -25.83 -7.35 5.83
CA SER A 129 -26.29 -6.97 4.50
C SER A 129 -25.27 -6.08 3.80
N GLY A 130 -25.04 -6.33 2.50
CA GLY A 130 -24.06 -5.60 1.71
C GLY A 130 -22.69 -6.28 1.62
N MET A 131 -22.34 -7.21 2.52
CA MET A 131 -21.04 -7.89 2.44
C MET A 131 -20.83 -8.69 1.16
N ASP A 132 -21.85 -9.40 0.68
CA ASP A 132 -21.74 -10.15 -0.58
C ASP A 132 -21.50 -9.21 -1.77
N SER A 133 -22.19 -8.06 -1.79
CA SER A 133 -22.01 -7.02 -2.81
C SER A 133 -20.59 -6.45 -2.75
N PHE A 134 -20.08 -6.19 -1.54
CA PHE A 134 -18.70 -5.76 -1.33
C PHE A 134 -17.69 -6.77 -1.83
N PHE A 135 -17.82 -8.04 -1.45
CA PHE A 135 -16.89 -9.07 -1.91
C PHE A 135 -16.94 -9.27 -3.43
N ASN A 136 -18.12 -9.18 -4.05
CA ASN A 136 -18.24 -9.25 -5.51
C ASN A 136 -17.54 -8.08 -6.20
N LYS A 137 -17.73 -6.85 -5.72
CA LYS A 137 -17.05 -5.66 -6.27
C LYS A 137 -15.54 -5.72 -6.06
N LEU A 138 -15.10 -6.09 -4.86
CA LEU A 138 -13.68 -6.26 -4.54
C LEU A 138 -13.05 -7.34 -5.42
N SER A 139 -13.71 -8.49 -5.57
CA SER A 139 -13.24 -9.59 -6.43
C SER A 139 -13.11 -9.14 -7.88
N SER A 140 -14.11 -8.44 -8.41
CA SER A 140 -14.10 -7.92 -9.77
C SER A 140 -12.98 -6.89 -9.98
N ALA A 141 -12.75 -6.00 -9.02
CA ALA A 141 -11.68 -5.00 -9.08
C ALA A 141 -10.30 -5.67 -9.04
N CYS A 142 -10.09 -6.63 -8.13
CA CYS A 142 -8.85 -7.39 -8.06
C CYS A 142 -8.59 -8.21 -9.34
N GLU A 143 -9.63 -8.82 -9.91
CA GLU A 143 -9.53 -9.56 -11.18
C GLU A 143 -9.16 -8.63 -12.34
N SER A 144 -9.81 -7.45 -12.43
CA SER A 144 -9.49 -6.43 -13.43
C SER A 144 -8.03 -5.96 -13.37
N ILE A 145 -7.49 -5.73 -12.18
CA ILE A 145 -6.07 -5.35 -12.02
C ILE A 145 -5.16 -6.49 -12.49
N ARG A 146 -5.46 -7.73 -12.08
CA ARG A 146 -4.65 -8.90 -12.49
C ARG A 146 -4.68 -9.12 -14.00
N SER A 147 -5.85 -9.02 -14.63
CA SER A 147 -6.01 -9.25 -16.07
C SER A 147 -5.35 -8.16 -16.90
N THR A 148 -5.43 -6.91 -16.46
CA THR A 148 -4.82 -5.76 -17.15
C THR A 148 -3.31 -5.75 -16.99
N SER A 149 -2.78 -6.36 -15.92
CA SER A 149 -1.35 -6.35 -15.66
C SER A 149 -0.53 -6.94 -16.81
N GLY A 150 -1.07 -7.87 -17.61
CA GLY A 150 -0.39 -8.46 -18.79
C GLY A 150 0.97 -9.11 -18.50
N ARG A 151 1.42 -9.07 -17.24
CA ARG A 151 2.76 -9.41 -16.78
C ARG A 151 2.76 -10.87 -16.38
N ASN A 152 3.08 -11.71 -17.35
CA ASN A 152 3.50 -13.06 -17.05
C ASN A 152 4.89 -12.97 -16.44
N LEU A 153 4.97 -13.14 -15.11
CA LEU A 153 6.25 -13.34 -14.44
C LEU A 153 6.92 -14.58 -15.04
N SER A 154 8.20 -14.45 -15.39
CA SER A 154 8.96 -15.61 -15.87
C SER A 154 9.15 -16.63 -14.75
N LEU A 155 9.45 -17.88 -15.11
CA LEU A 155 9.84 -18.90 -14.13
C LEU A 155 10.99 -18.39 -13.23
N TYR A 156 11.96 -17.69 -13.82
CA TYR A 156 13.08 -17.09 -13.08
C TYR A 156 12.64 -16.04 -12.06
N CYS A 157 11.57 -15.27 -12.33
CA CYS A 157 11.02 -14.36 -11.34
C CYS A 157 10.42 -15.12 -10.15
N HIS A 158 9.70 -16.22 -10.40
CA HIS A 158 9.15 -17.05 -9.33
C HIS A 158 10.26 -17.69 -8.47
N MET A 159 11.30 -18.21 -9.12
CA MET A 159 12.47 -18.79 -8.44
C MET A 159 13.21 -17.74 -7.61
N MET A 160 13.50 -16.58 -8.20
CA MET A 160 14.17 -15.48 -7.50
C MET A 160 13.33 -14.99 -6.31
N TYR A 161 12.03 -14.82 -6.47
CA TYR A 161 11.17 -14.39 -5.37
C TYR A 161 11.10 -15.43 -4.23
N GLY A 162 11.06 -16.72 -4.57
CA GLY A 162 11.13 -17.81 -3.59
C GLY A 162 12.43 -17.78 -2.77
N LEU A 163 13.57 -17.64 -3.45
CA LEU A 163 14.87 -17.50 -2.81
C LEU A 163 14.92 -16.30 -1.85
N LEU A 164 14.37 -15.15 -2.25
CA LEU A 164 14.34 -13.95 -1.42
C LEU A 164 13.46 -14.14 -0.17
N GLU A 165 12.28 -14.78 -0.29
CA GLU A 165 11.40 -15.03 0.86
C GLU A 165 12.01 -16.07 1.84
N GLU A 166 12.77 -17.05 1.35
CA GLU A 166 13.45 -18.05 2.20
C GLU A 166 14.53 -17.46 3.11
N ARG A 167 15.22 -16.42 2.64
CA ARG A 167 16.30 -15.75 3.40
C ARG A 167 15.80 -15.03 4.64
N LYS A 168 14.53 -14.62 4.68
CA LYS A 168 13.90 -13.84 5.78
C LYS A 168 14.58 -12.51 6.13
N GLU A 169 15.62 -12.13 5.37
CA GLU A 169 16.31 -10.85 5.49
C GLU A 169 15.46 -9.76 4.84
N ASN A 170 15.33 -8.62 5.50
CA ASN A 170 14.47 -7.53 4.99
C ASN A 170 15.12 -6.80 3.81
N ILE A 171 16.45 -6.68 3.83
CA ILE A 171 17.25 -5.94 2.86
C ILE A 171 18.50 -6.77 2.54
N LEU A 172 18.80 -6.90 1.25
CA LEU A 172 19.94 -7.64 0.71
C LEU A 172 20.74 -6.73 -0.23
N THR A 173 22.05 -6.94 -0.35
CA THR A 173 22.81 -6.39 -1.49
C THR A 173 22.68 -7.30 -2.71
N LEU A 174 22.96 -6.78 -3.91
CA LEU A 174 23.04 -7.62 -5.11
C LEU A 174 24.05 -8.76 -4.96
N SER A 175 25.15 -8.55 -4.22
CA SER A 175 26.13 -9.60 -3.94
C SER A 175 25.53 -10.73 -3.11
N ASP A 176 24.71 -10.40 -2.11
CA ASP A 176 24.06 -11.39 -1.25
C ASP A 176 23.08 -12.24 -2.07
N VAL A 177 22.30 -11.61 -2.96
CA VAL A 177 21.37 -12.30 -3.86
C VAL A 177 22.10 -13.23 -4.83
N MET A 178 23.17 -12.74 -5.47
CA MET A 178 23.95 -13.55 -6.41
C MET A 178 24.66 -14.72 -5.72
N SER A 179 25.11 -14.54 -4.47
CA SER A 179 25.74 -15.62 -3.69
C SER A 179 24.70 -16.67 -3.31
N ALA A 180 23.51 -16.24 -2.88
CA ALA A 180 22.41 -17.14 -2.54
C ALA A 180 21.94 -17.99 -3.72
N GLY A 181 21.91 -17.43 -4.93
CA GLY A 181 21.56 -18.18 -6.15
C GLY A 181 22.56 -19.28 -6.51
N LYS A 182 23.84 -19.13 -6.12
CA LYS A 182 24.90 -20.12 -6.38
C LYS A 182 24.93 -21.26 -5.36
N GLU A 183 24.54 -20.96 -4.13
CA GLU A 183 24.56 -21.91 -3.02
C GLU A 183 23.32 -22.83 -2.99
N ASN A 184 22.29 -22.51 -3.78
CA ASN A 184 21.02 -23.21 -3.76
C ASN A 184 20.75 -23.99 -5.06
N ASP A 185 20.99 -25.30 -5.02
CA ASP A 185 20.79 -26.21 -6.15
C ASP A 185 19.32 -26.31 -6.61
N ASP A 186 18.36 -25.92 -5.75
CA ASP A 186 16.92 -25.96 -6.08
C ASP A 186 16.52 -24.82 -7.03
N TYR A 187 17.30 -23.73 -7.07
CA TYR A 187 17.04 -22.57 -7.91
C TYR A 187 18.13 -22.38 -8.97
N ASN A 188 17.92 -22.94 -10.16
CA ASN A 188 18.77 -22.72 -11.35
C ASN A 188 18.67 -21.27 -11.87
N LEU A 189 19.25 -20.32 -11.15
CA LEU A 189 19.34 -18.90 -11.48
C LEU A 189 20.64 -18.61 -12.25
N SER A 190 20.62 -17.58 -13.10
CA SER A 190 21.82 -17.18 -13.85
C SER A 190 22.87 -16.57 -12.92
N ASP A 191 24.14 -16.90 -13.17
CA ASP A 191 25.29 -16.29 -12.50
C ASP A 191 25.67 -14.92 -13.07
N LYS A 192 25.07 -14.52 -14.19
CA LYS A 192 25.35 -13.24 -14.84
C LYS A 192 24.61 -12.13 -14.10
N ARG A 193 25.35 -11.06 -13.80
CA ARG A 193 24.83 -9.90 -13.08
C ARG A 193 23.65 -9.27 -13.81
N GLU A 194 23.73 -9.16 -15.13
CA GLU A 194 22.73 -8.52 -15.99
C GLU A 194 21.41 -9.30 -15.93
N ASP A 195 21.47 -10.62 -16.09
CA ASP A 195 20.29 -11.49 -16.03
C ASP A 195 19.60 -11.42 -14.65
N VAL A 196 20.38 -11.40 -13.56
CA VAL A 196 19.85 -11.25 -12.19
C VAL A 196 19.17 -9.89 -12.01
N LEU A 197 19.79 -8.82 -12.51
CA LEU A 197 19.21 -7.48 -12.44
C LEU A 197 17.92 -7.37 -13.24
N ASP A 198 17.84 -7.95 -14.43
CA ASP A 198 16.62 -7.95 -15.25
C ASP A 198 15.46 -8.67 -14.54
N VAL A 199 15.74 -9.78 -13.85
CA VAL A 199 14.75 -10.50 -13.04
C VAL A 199 14.34 -9.66 -11.82
N LEU A 200 15.28 -9.04 -11.12
CA LEU A 200 15.00 -8.17 -9.97
C LEU A 200 14.19 -6.93 -10.39
N HIS A 201 14.49 -6.33 -11.54
CA HIS A 201 13.72 -5.21 -12.10
C HIS A 201 12.31 -5.64 -12.50
N SER A 202 12.16 -6.85 -13.06
CA SER A 202 10.85 -7.43 -13.35
C SER A 202 10.04 -7.60 -12.06
N LEU A 203 10.62 -8.17 -11.01
CA LEU A 203 9.98 -8.29 -9.69
C LEU A 203 9.67 -6.93 -9.06
N HIS A 204 10.59 -5.97 -9.14
CA HIS A 204 10.39 -4.61 -8.65
C HIS A 204 9.18 -3.96 -9.32
N SER A 205 9.07 -4.09 -10.65
CA SER A 205 7.94 -3.55 -11.40
C SER A 205 6.60 -4.14 -10.95
N THR A 206 6.56 -5.38 -10.46
CA THR A 206 5.31 -5.99 -9.93
C THR A 206 4.91 -5.47 -8.55
N GLY A 207 5.77 -4.67 -7.91
CA GLY A 207 5.53 -4.19 -6.56
C GLY A 207 5.86 -5.19 -5.46
N LEU A 208 6.32 -6.41 -5.79
CA LEU A 208 6.67 -7.45 -4.81
C LEU A 208 7.93 -7.11 -3.99
N ILE A 209 8.91 -6.43 -4.60
CA ILE A 209 10.16 -5.99 -3.96
C ILE A 209 10.50 -4.54 -4.36
N SER A 210 11.44 -3.91 -3.67
CA SER A 210 12.03 -2.63 -4.10
C SER A 210 13.51 -2.82 -4.43
N VAL A 211 13.93 -2.34 -5.61
CA VAL A 211 15.33 -2.33 -6.01
C VAL A 211 15.81 -0.89 -5.96
N LEU A 212 16.74 -0.59 -5.06
CA LEU A 212 17.31 0.74 -4.85
C LEU A 212 18.74 0.76 -5.39
N LYS A 213 19.09 1.81 -6.12
CA LYS A 213 20.41 1.97 -6.72
C LYS A 213 21.03 3.27 -6.22
N SER A 214 22.24 3.20 -5.68
CA SER A 214 23.00 4.38 -5.26
C SER A 214 23.77 5.01 -6.42
N GLU A 215 24.25 6.24 -6.24
CA GLU A 215 25.19 6.91 -7.15
C GLU A 215 26.45 6.07 -7.41
N ASP A 216 26.98 5.41 -6.36
CA ASP A 216 28.12 4.48 -6.45
C ASP A 216 27.82 3.13 -7.14
N ASN A 217 26.69 3.00 -7.85
CA ASN A 217 26.21 1.76 -8.47
C ASN A 217 26.03 0.57 -7.51
N LYS A 218 25.91 0.80 -6.21
CA LYS A 218 25.49 -0.24 -5.26
C LYS A 218 23.99 -0.48 -5.43
N VAL A 219 23.61 -1.75 -5.43
CA VAL A 219 22.22 -2.16 -5.60
C VAL A 219 21.76 -2.88 -4.36
N TRP A 220 20.67 -2.39 -3.79
CA TRP A 220 19.99 -2.95 -2.62
C TRP A 220 18.64 -3.50 -3.04
N VAL A 221 18.33 -4.70 -2.56
CA VAL A 221 17.09 -5.40 -2.79
C VAL A 221 16.33 -5.44 -1.47
N VAL A 222 15.27 -4.65 -1.38
CA VAL A 222 14.36 -4.64 -0.24
C VAL A 222 13.27 -5.66 -0.50
N VAL A 223 13.36 -6.79 0.21
CA VAL A 223 12.42 -7.91 0.10
C VAL A 223 11.14 -7.59 0.85
N ASN A 224 11.26 -7.11 2.09
CA ASN A 224 10.12 -6.74 2.91
C ASN A 224 9.89 -5.22 2.84
N LYS A 225 9.02 -4.78 1.92
CA LYS A 225 8.65 -3.36 1.82
C LYS A 225 8.05 -2.78 3.10
N GLY A 226 7.43 -3.63 3.93
CA GLY A 226 6.88 -3.21 5.21
C GLY A 226 7.91 -2.49 6.07
N ILE A 227 9.20 -2.88 6.02
CA ILE A 227 10.23 -2.21 6.81
C ILE A 227 10.47 -0.76 6.38
N LEU A 228 10.38 -0.45 5.09
CA LEU A 228 10.48 0.93 4.62
C LEU A 228 9.25 1.71 5.09
N LEU A 229 8.06 1.14 4.94
CA LEU A 229 6.83 1.81 5.33
C LEU A 229 6.75 2.05 6.85
N THR A 230 7.25 1.13 7.67
CA THR A 230 7.16 1.22 9.13
C THR A 230 8.33 1.95 9.76
N GLU A 231 9.57 1.59 9.39
CA GLU A 231 10.77 2.13 10.04
C GLU A 231 11.24 3.45 9.43
N VAL A 232 11.06 3.61 8.11
CA VAL A 232 11.50 4.79 7.38
C VAL A 232 10.38 5.82 7.32
N ASP A 233 9.30 5.52 6.60
CA ASP A 233 8.20 6.47 6.40
C ASP A 233 7.48 6.75 7.72
N GLY A 234 7.26 5.72 8.53
CA GLY A 234 6.68 5.86 9.87
C GLY A 234 7.49 6.78 10.79
N THR A 235 8.82 6.82 10.65
CA THR A 235 9.69 7.73 11.43
C THR A 235 9.72 9.13 10.82
N LEU A 236 9.92 9.24 9.50
CA LEU A 236 10.03 10.53 8.80
C LEU A 236 8.74 11.33 8.90
N PHE A 237 7.59 10.67 8.81
CA PHE A 237 6.28 11.31 8.79
C PHE A 237 5.51 11.17 10.11
N ALA A 238 6.18 10.75 11.19
CA ALA A 238 5.57 10.78 12.50
C ALA A 238 5.17 12.24 12.86
N PRO A 239 4.01 12.48 13.50
CA PRO A 239 3.68 13.80 14.01
C PRO A 239 4.60 14.13 15.18
N GLU A 240 4.94 15.42 15.34
CA GLU A 240 5.82 15.91 16.42
C GLU A 240 5.33 15.53 17.84
N THR A 241 4.05 15.19 17.99
CA THR A 241 3.44 14.78 19.26
C THR A 241 3.82 13.36 19.69
N PHE A 242 4.47 12.57 18.83
CA PHE A 242 4.93 11.21 19.14
C PHE A 242 6.24 11.19 19.90
N LYS A 243 6.19 10.76 21.16
CA LYS A 243 7.37 10.67 22.05
C LYS A 243 8.32 9.51 21.72
N GLU A 244 7.89 8.59 20.87
CA GLU A 244 8.58 7.33 20.57
C GLU A 244 9.56 7.47 19.40
N HIS A 245 9.50 8.56 18.63
CA HIS A 245 10.36 8.80 17.46
C HIS A 245 11.26 10.04 17.66
N VAL A 246 12.48 9.93 17.13
CA VAL A 246 13.63 10.85 17.29
C VAL A 246 13.32 12.23 16.69
N ASP A 247 14.11 13.26 17.06
CA ASP A 247 14.12 14.70 16.67
C ASP A 247 14.12 15.02 15.15
N ILE A 248 13.72 14.07 14.32
CA ILE A 248 13.81 14.01 12.86
C ILE A 248 12.42 13.90 12.23
N ALA A 249 11.40 13.57 13.04
CA ALA A 249 10.02 13.46 12.62
C ALA A 249 9.51 14.80 12.05
N SER A 250 8.96 14.75 10.83
CA SER A 250 8.44 15.91 10.11
C SER A 250 7.13 15.53 9.42
N ASN A 251 6.04 16.18 9.78
CA ASN A 251 4.75 15.97 9.10
C ASN A 251 4.76 16.36 7.61
N THR A 252 5.81 17.04 7.14
CA THR A 252 6.04 17.39 5.73
C THR A 252 7.05 16.47 5.03
N GLY A 253 7.75 15.60 5.76
CA GLY A 253 8.87 14.80 5.24
C GLY A 253 10.15 15.60 4.98
N ILE A 254 10.20 16.88 5.36
CA ILE A 254 11.40 17.70 5.25
C ILE A 254 12.25 17.49 6.51
N VAL A 255 13.47 16.99 6.31
CA VAL A 255 14.41 16.67 7.38
C VAL A 255 15.74 17.41 7.15
N SER A 256 16.32 17.94 8.22
CA SER A 256 17.66 18.53 8.16
C SER A 256 18.74 17.45 8.04
N VAL A 257 19.79 17.73 7.28
CA VAL A 257 20.93 16.81 7.13
C VAL A 257 21.55 16.44 8.49
N SER A 258 21.57 17.37 9.44
CA SER A 258 22.00 17.11 10.82
C SER A 258 21.11 16.09 11.54
N GLY A 259 19.78 16.19 11.38
CA GLY A 259 18.85 15.22 11.97
C GLY A 259 19.03 13.80 11.42
N LEU A 260 19.36 13.66 10.14
CA LEU A 260 19.67 12.37 9.51
C LEU A 260 20.96 11.72 10.06
N ILE A 261 21.96 12.53 10.40
CA ILE A 261 23.25 12.04 10.93
C ILE A 261 23.12 11.58 12.38
N ASP A 262 22.25 12.24 13.16
CA ASP A 262 22.02 11.92 14.57
C ASP A 262 21.05 10.73 14.77
N SER A 263 20.21 10.39 13.78
CA SER A 263 19.55 9.08 13.77
C SER A 263 20.56 7.96 13.62
N SER A 264 20.47 6.96 14.49
CA SER A 264 21.09 5.64 14.29
C SER A 264 20.54 4.89 13.05
N LEU A 265 19.63 5.51 12.29
CA LEU A 265 19.26 5.11 10.94
C LEU A 265 20.42 5.48 10.01
N ASN A 266 21.35 4.54 9.80
CA ASN A 266 22.12 4.45 8.56
C ASN A 266 21.16 4.14 7.40
N MET A 267 20.24 5.06 7.13
CA MET A 267 19.21 4.92 6.13
C MET A 267 19.80 5.28 4.79
N ILE A 268 19.64 4.34 3.86
CA ILE A 268 19.94 4.48 2.45
C ILE A 268 18.93 5.49 1.86
N LEU A 269 19.19 6.78 2.05
CA LEU A 269 18.63 7.85 1.24
C LEU A 269 19.74 8.30 0.30
N THR A 270 19.77 7.69 -0.88
CA THR A 270 20.37 8.33 -2.05
C THR A 270 19.24 8.44 -3.06
N CYS A 271 18.82 9.67 -3.32
CA CYS A 271 17.89 10.02 -4.39
C CYS A 271 18.51 9.69 -5.75
#